data_AF-A0A3E0Q752-F1
#
_entry.id   AF-A0A3E0Q752-F1
#
_cell.length_a   1.000
_cell.length_b   1.000
_cell.length_c   1.000
_cell.angle_alpha   90.00
_cell.angle_beta   90.00
_cell.angle_gamma   90.00
#
_symmetry.space_group_name_H-M   'P 1'
#
loop_
_entity.id
_entity.type
_entity.pdbx_description
1 polymer ?
#
loop_
_entity_poly.entity_id
_entity_poly.type
_entity_poly.pdbx_seq_one_letter_code
_entity_poly.pdbx_strand_id
1 'polypeptide(L)'
;MNRTRGTVPLILLTASVLLPLTGCTNDDDRMWELSHEVTQASRELVEADAEARKEIVEIHRDLQEERAGLDRQHEELEAERREIAAQRHRDPLIANALLTAGLILGALLPLAVAFLLLGQHFSQSDDDRLADVLIAEITAPDSPLLPAEREQRRLPGPDEPAEPGDDGDADSEQPSEAG
;
A
#
# COMPACT_ATOMS: atom_id res chain seq x y z
N MET A 1 -87.10 22.65 97.67
CA MET A 1 -85.88 23.36 98.12
C MET A 1 -85.02 22.38 98.90
N ASN A 2 -83.92 21.82 98.33
CA ASN A 2 -82.58 22.41 98.12
C ASN A 2 -81.80 22.49 99.46
N ARG A 3 -80.83 21.60 99.74
CA ARG A 3 -79.34 21.74 99.68
C ARG A 3 -78.83 21.19 101.05
N THR A 4 -77.78 20.39 101.28
CA THR A 4 -76.36 20.30 100.85
C THR A 4 -75.84 18.89 101.23
N ARG A 5 -75.23 18.05 100.38
CA ARG A 5 -73.87 18.08 99.77
C ARG A 5 -72.69 18.13 100.77
N GLY A 6 -71.93 17.03 100.85
CA GLY A 6 -70.46 17.08 100.68
C GLY A 6 -69.55 16.50 101.78
N THR A 7 -69.37 15.17 101.87
CA THR A 7 -68.26 14.56 102.64
C THR A 7 -67.85 13.16 102.09
N VAL A 8 -67.46 13.04 100.82
CA VAL A 8 -66.88 11.76 100.31
C VAL A 8 -65.66 11.86 99.34
N PRO A 9 -65.15 13.01 98.84
CA PRO A 9 -64.16 12.92 97.74
C PRO A 9 -62.68 12.70 98.16
N LEU A 10 -62.31 12.69 99.45
CA LEU A 10 -60.89 12.81 99.83
C LEU A 10 -60.13 11.48 100.06
N ILE A 11 -60.82 10.37 100.32
CA ILE A 11 -60.16 9.08 100.60
C ILE A 11 -59.87 8.28 99.32
N LEU A 12 -60.61 8.51 98.23
CA LEU A 12 -60.39 7.83 96.94
C LEU A 12 -59.21 8.40 96.14
N LEU A 13 -58.80 9.65 96.38
CA LEU A 13 -57.76 10.32 95.61
C LEU A 13 -56.33 9.92 96.04
N THR A 14 -56.12 9.51 97.29
CA THR A 14 -54.79 9.06 97.76
C THR A 14 -54.48 7.61 97.40
N ALA A 15 -55.49 6.76 97.19
CA ALA A 15 -55.29 5.36 96.81
C ALA A 15 -54.91 5.19 95.33
N SER A 16 -55.33 6.13 94.46
CA SER A 16 -55.08 6.03 93.02
C SER A 16 -53.64 6.39 92.60
N VAL A 17 -52.83 6.99 93.48
CA VAL A 17 -51.45 7.42 93.17
C VAL A 17 -50.40 6.38 93.60
N LEU A 18 -50.75 5.46 94.49
CA LEU A 18 -49.81 4.46 95.04
C LEU A 18 -49.87 3.08 94.37
N LEU A 19 -50.78 2.86 93.41
CA LEU A 19 -50.97 1.55 92.78
C LEU A 19 -50.21 1.23 91.45
N PRO A 20 -49.38 2.09 90.82
CA PRO A 20 -48.72 1.66 89.58
C PRO A 20 -47.45 0.81 89.78
N LEU A 21 -46.97 0.61 91.01
CA LEU A 21 -45.64 0.02 91.26
C LEU A 21 -45.58 -1.52 91.24
N THR A 22 -46.70 -2.23 91.17
CA THR A 22 -46.73 -3.71 91.16
C THR A 22 -46.83 -4.33 89.77
N GLY A 23 -46.83 -3.53 88.70
CA GLY A 23 -46.93 -4.02 87.31
C GLY A 23 -45.60 -4.26 86.59
N CYS A 24 -44.49 -3.63 87.02
CA CYS A 24 -43.28 -3.55 86.20
C CYS A 24 -42.43 -4.82 86.13
N THR A 25 -42.52 -5.74 87.08
CA THR A 25 -41.58 -6.88 87.14
C THR A 25 -41.82 -7.92 86.05
N ASN A 26 -43.02 -7.97 85.47
CA ASN A 26 -43.36 -8.95 84.44
C ASN A 26 -43.06 -8.44 83.01
N ASP A 27 -42.93 -7.13 82.85
CA ASP A 27 -42.60 -6.50 81.56
C ASP A 27 -41.09 -6.52 81.30
N ASP A 28 -40.26 -6.36 82.33
CA ASP A 28 -38.80 -6.41 82.23
C ASP A 28 -38.30 -7.79 81.75
N ASP A 29 -38.87 -8.88 82.29
CA ASP A 29 -38.52 -10.25 81.90
C ASP A 29 -38.89 -10.54 80.43
N ARG A 30 -40.06 -10.05 79.99
CA ARG A 30 -40.51 -10.20 78.60
C ARG A 30 -39.68 -9.37 77.63
N MET A 31 -39.32 -8.16 78.02
CA MET A 31 -38.46 -7.29 77.23
C MET A 31 -37.05 -7.88 77.09
N TRP A 32 -36.56 -8.56 78.12
CA TRP A 32 -35.28 -9.26 78.10
C TRP A 32 -35.30 -10.46 77.14
N GLU A 33 -36.33 -11.31 77.18
CA GLU A 33 -36.50 -12.44 76.26
C GLU A 33 -36.54 -11.99 74.79
N LEU A 34 -37.35 -10.95 74.50
CA LEU A 34 -37.48 -10.39 73.15
C LEU A 34 -36.19 -9.75 72.66
N SER A 35 -35.49 -9.01 73.54
CA SER A 35 -34.20 -8.40 73.19
C SER A 35 -33.15 -9.47 72.92
N HIS A 36 -33.17 -10.57 73.68
CA HIS A 36 -32.26 -11.67 73.48
C HIS A 36 -32.53 -12.39 72.15
N GLU A 37 -33.80 -12.67 71.84
CA GLU A 37 -34.23 -13.28 70.57
C GLU A 37 -33.86 -12.41 69.36
N VAL A 38 -34.12 -11.10 69.42
CA VAL A 38 -33.74 -10.15 68.35
C VAL A 38 -32.22 -10.07 68.20
N THR A 39 -31.47 -10.10 69.30
CA THR A 39 -29.99 -10.09 69.24
C THR A 39 -29.46 -11.36 68.60
N GLN A 40 -30.06 -12.52 68.92
CA GLN A 40 -29.67 -13.80 68.34
C GLN A 40 -30.01 -13.87 66.84
N ALA A 41 -31.22 -13.45 66.46
CA ALA A 41 -31.64 -13.37 65.06
C ALA A 41 -30.79 -12.37 64.26
N SER A 42 -30.44 -11.23 64.86
CA SER A 42 -29.55 -10.24 64.23
C SER A 42 -28.15 -10.80 64.02
N ARG A 43 -27.64 -11.61 64.96
CA ARG A 43 -26.33 -12.25 64.84
C ARG A 43 -26.30 -13.25 63.70
N GLU A 44 -27.32 -14.10 63.59
CA GLU A 44 -27.45 -15.08 62.50
C GLU A 44 -27.57 -14.37 61.13
N LEU A 45 -28.36 -13.30 61.05
CA LEU A 45 -28.50 -12.51 59.82
C LEU A 45 -27.17 -11.84 59.41
N VAL A 46 -26.41 -11.31 60.37
CA VAL A 46 -25.11 -10.67 60.11
C VAL A 46 -24.07 -11.71 59.67
N GLU A 47 -24.11 -12.91 60.23
CA GLU A 47 -23.22 -14.00 59.81
C GLU A 47 -23.53 -14.44 58.37
N ALA A 48 -24.81 -14.59 58.04
CA ALA A 48 -25.24 -14.87 56.67
C ALA A 48 -24.92 -13.72 55.68
N ASP A 49 -25.10 -12.45 56.08
CA ASP A 49 -24.74 -11.28 55.25
C ASP A 49 -23.21 -11.20 55.05
N ALA A 50 -22.43 -11.51 56.10
CA ALA A 50 -20.98 -11.53 56.01
C ALA A 50 -20.47 -12.63 55.07
N GLU A 51 -21.13 -13.79 55.05
CA GLU A 51 -20.83 -14.88 54.11
C GLU A 51 -21.21 -14.51 52.67
N ALA A 52 -22.42 -13.97 52.46
CA ALA A 52 -22.86 -13.50 51.15
C ALA A 52 -21.93 -12.42 50.57
N ARG A 53 -21.44 -11.49 51.41
CA ARG A 53 -20.47 -10.47 50.96
C ARG A 53 -19.13 -11.07 50.56
N LYS A 54 -18.67 -12.14 51.22
CA LYS A 54 -17.42 -12.83 50.84
C LYS A 54 -17.57 -13.48 49.47
N GLU A 55 -18.69 -14.18 49.24
CA GLU A 55 -18.98 -14.82 47.96
C GLU A 55 -19.05 -13.79 46.82
N ILE A 56 -19.70 -12.64 47.05
CA ILE A 56 -19.75 -11.55 46.06
C ILE A 56 -18.36 -11.00 45.74
N VAL A 57 -17.49 -10.84 46.75
CA VAL A 57 -16.11 -10.37 46.53
C VAL A 57 -15.28 -11.38 45.75
N GLU A 58 -15.46 -12.68 46.03
CA GLU A 58 -14.81 -13.77 45.30
C GLU A 58 -15.24 -13.78 43.82
N ILE A 59 -16.54 -13.76 43.55
CA ILE A 59 -17.08 -13.68 42.18
C ILE A 59 -16.56 -12.43 41.45
N HIS A 60 -16.50 -11.28 42.13
CA HIS A 60 -15.96 -10.06 41.53
C HIS A 60 -14.48 -10.18 41.16
N ARG A 61 -13.70 -10.87 42.00
CA ARG A 61 -12.28 -11.11 41.74
C ARG A 61 -12.09 -12.04 40.55
N ASP A 62 -12.85 -13.13 40.49
CA ASP A 62 -12.79 -14.09 39.39
C ASP A 62 -13.18 -13.42 38.06
N LEU A 63 -14.25 -12.62 38.05
CA LEU A 63 -14.64 -11.85 36.87
C LEU A 63 -13.58 -10.83 36.43
N GLN A 64 -12.86 -10.23 37.37
CA GLN A 64 -11.76 -9.32 37.03
C GLN A 64 -10.58 -10.07 36.42
N GLU A 65 -10.27 -11.27 36.93
CA GLU A 65 -9.20 -12.11 36.41
C GLU A 65 -9.52 -12.64 35.02
N GLU A 66 -10.75 -13.11 34.79
CA GLU A 66 -11.23 -13.54 33.48
C GLU A 66 -11.19 -12.40 32.46
N ARG A 67 -11.67 -11.19 32.83
CA ARG A 67 -11.61 -10.02 31.96
C ARG A 67 -10.19 -9.63 31.62
N ALA A 68 -9.28 -9.62 32.59
CA ALA A 68 -7.87 -9.34 32.34
C ALA A 68 -7.19 -10.41 31.47
N GLY A 69 -7.68 -11.66 31.50
CA GLY A 69 -7.27 -12.72 30.58
C GLY A 69 -7.77 -12.46 29.16
N LEU A 70 -9.05 -12.13 29.02
CA LEU A 70 -9.67 -11.81 27.73
C LEU A 70 -9.05 -10.58 27.07
N ASP A 71 -8.81 -9.51 27.82
CA ASP A 71 -8.20 -8.29 27.29
C ASP A 71 -6.80 -8.58 26.70
N ARG A 72 -5.99 -9.39 27.39
CA ARG A 72 -4.68 -9.84 26.90
C ARG A 72 -4.79 -10.64 25.61
N GLN A 73 -5.72 -11.59 25.55
CA GLN A 73 -5.96 -12.39 24.34
C GLN A 73 -6.44 -11.52 23.17
N HIS A 74 -7.30 -10.54 23.46
CA HIS A 74 -7.78 -9.60 22.45
C HIS A 74 -6.64 -8.74 21.90
N GLU A 75 -5.79 -8.23 22.78
CA GLU A 75 -4.65 -7.39 22.40
C GLU A 75 -3.62 -8.17 21.56
N GLU A 76 -3.37 -9.44 21.89
CA GLU A 76 -2.53 -10.35 21.11
C GLU A 76 -3.13 -10.62 19.72
N LEU A 77 -4.42 -10.94 19.62
CA LEU A 77 -5.11 -11.12 18.34
C LEU A 77 -5.13 -9.84 17.49
N GLU A 78 -5.30 -8.68 18.11
CA GLU A 78 -5.26 -7.39 17.41
C GLU A 78 -3.84 -7.05 16.94
N ALA A 79 -2.80 -7.43 17.68
CA ALA A 79 -1.42 -7.31 17.24
C ALA A 79 -1.15 -8.23 16.05
N GLU A 80 -1.55 -9.51 16.11
CA GLU A 80 -1.42 -10.45 14.99
C GLU A 80 -2.18 -9.99 13.75
N ARG A 81 -3.42 -9.48 13.91
CA ARG A 81 -4.19 -8.94 12.79
C ARG A 81 -3.48 -7.76 12.13
N ARG A 82 -2.87 -6.87 12.92
CA ARG A 82 -2.08 -5.75 12.40
C ARG A 82 -0.84 -6.24 11.65
N GLU A 83 -0.14 -7.23 12.20
CA GLU A 83 1.02 -7.86 11.57
C GLU A 83 0.66 -8.48 10.21
N ILE A 84 -0.41 -9.29 10.16
CA ILE A 84 -0.89 -9.94 8.93
C ILE A 84 -1.34 -8.91 7.88
N ALA A 85 -2.03 -7.84 8.31
CA ALA A 85 -2.42 -6.75 7.41
C ALA A 85 -1.20 -6.02 6.83
N ALA A 86 -0.15 -5.83 7.63
CA ALA A 86 1.10 -5.22 7.19
C ALA A 86 1.88 -6.13 6.22
N GLN A 87 1.90 -7.44 6.45
CA GLN A 87 2.55 -8.42 5.57
C GLN A 87 1.86 -8.51 4.21
N ARG A 88 0.52 -8.54 4.17
CA ARG A 88 -0.26 -8.57 2.91
C ARG A 88 -0.04 -7.36 2.00
N HIS A 89 0.43 -6.23 2.52
CA HIS A 89 0.79 -5.08 1.67
C HIS A 89 2.17 -5.20 1.02
N ARG A 90 3.08 -6.01 1.58
CA ARG A 90 4.47 -6.12 1.09
C ARG A 90 4.66 -7.27 0.11
N ASP A 91 3.99 -8.40 0.34
CA ASP A 91 4.04 -9.57 -0.55
C ASP A 91 3.66 -9.29 -2.01
N PRO A 92 2.61 -8.50 -2.34
CA PRO A 92 2.27 -8.24 -3.74
C PRO A 92 3.32 -7.38 -4.46
N LEU A 93 4.11 -6.59 -3.73
CA LEU A 93 5.13 -5.73 -4.35
C LEU A 93 6.32 -6.55 -4.87
N ILE A 94 6.78 -7.52 -4.07
CA ILE A 94 7.92 -8.38 -4.43
C ILE A 94 7.54 -9.33 -5.57
N ALA A 95 6.35 -9.95 -5.49
CA ALA A 95 5.84 -10.82 -6.53
C ALA A 95 5.71 -10.09 -7.88
N ASN A 96 5.18 -8.87 -7.87
CA ASN A 96 5.01 -8.07 -9.08
C ASN A 96 6.36 -7.59 -9.65
N ALA A 97 7.32 -7.24 -8.80
CA ALA A 97 8.68 -6.90 -9.23
C ALA A 97 9.38 -8.09 -9.92
N LEU A 98 9.19 -9.31 -9.42
CA LEU A 98 9.77 -10.50 -10.03
C LEU A 98 9.13 -10.85 -11.38
N LEU A 99 7.80 -10.75 -11.48
CA LEU A 99 7.07 -10.97 -12.73
C LEU A 99 7.44 -9.94 -13.78
N THR A 100 7.50 -8.65 -13.42
CA THR A 100 7.91 -7.58 -14.33
C THR A 100 9.36 -7.74 -14.77
N ALA A 101 10.29 -8.07 -13.87
CA ALA A 101 11.67 -8.37 -14.21
C ALA A 101 11.79 -9.57 -15.14
N GLY A 102 11.04 -10.64 -14.88
CA GLY A 102 10.99 -11.83 -15.74
C GLY A 102 10.45 -11.53 -17.14
N LEU A 103 9.44 -10.68 -17.24
CA LEU A 103 8.86 -10.27 -18.54
C LEU A 103 9.82 -9.39 -19.34
N ILE A 104 10.51 -8.45 -18.67
CA ILE A 104 11.56 -7.62 -19.28
C ILE A 104 12.70 -8.50 -19.77
N LEU A 105 13.20 -9.43 -18.95
CA LEU A 105 14.25 -10.38 -19.33
C LEU A 105 13.79 -11.27 -20.49
N GLY A 106 12.58 -11.83 -20.42
CA GLY A 106 12.00 -12.66 -21.46
C GLY A 106 11.83 -11.93 -22.79
N ALA A 107 11.58 -10.61 -22.77
CA ALA A 107 11.53 -9.77 -23.96
C ALA A 107 12.92 -9.33 -24.46
N LEU A 108 13.86 -9.04 -23.55
CA LEU A 108 15.22 -8.64 -23.90
C LEU A 108 16.04 -9.79 -24.49
N LEU A 109 15.82 -11.02 -24.03
CA LEU A 109 16.58 -12.19 -24.45
C LEU A 109 16.47 -12.48 -25.96
N PRO A 110 15.28 -12.58 -26.58
CA PRO A 110 15.17 -12.75 -28.03
C PRO A 110 15.70 -11.53 -28.79
N LEU A 111 15.57 -10.32 -28.25
CA LEU A 111 16.11 -9.10 -28.88
C LEU A 111 17.64 -9.09 -28.88
N ALA A 112 18.26 -9.50 -27.78
CA ALA A 112 19.71 -9.63 -27.66
C ALA A 112 20.25 -10.69 -28.62
N VAL A 113 19.56 -11.83 -28.75
CA VAL A 113 19.92 -12.87 -29.74
C VAL A 113 19.82 -12.32 -31.16
N ALA A 114 18.72 -11.63 -31.50
CA ALA A 114 18.57 -11.01 -32.81
C ALA A 114 19.68 -9.98 -33.09
N PHE A 115 20.04 -9.16 -32.10
CA PHE A 115 21.10 -8.17 -32.21
C PHE A 115 22.48 -8.81 -32.42
N LEU A 116 22.80 -9.88 -31.69
CA LEU A 116 24.06 -10.61 -31.86
C LEU A 116 24.16 -11.27 -33.24
N LEU A 117 23.08 -11.93 -33.69
CA LEU A 117 23.05 -12.55 -35.02
C LEU A 117 23.21 -11.51 -36.13
N LEU A 118 22.56 -10.36 -35.98
CA LEU A 118 22.63 -9.28 -36.94
C LEU A 118 24.02 -8.65 -36.98
N GLY A 119 24.64 -8.38 -35.82
CA GLY A 119 26.00 -7.87 -35.74
C GLY A 119 27.04 -8.84 -36.31
N GLN A 120 26.87 -10.15 -36.08
CA GLN A 120 27.73 -11.17 -36.66
C GLN A 120 27.57 -11.25 -38.19
N HIS A 121 26.35 -11.17 -38.70
CA HIS A 121 26.10 -11.21 -40.14
C HIS A 121 26.71 -10.00 -40.86
N PHE A 122 26.46 -8.79 -40.37
CA PHE A 122 27.00 -7.57 -40.99
C PHE A 122 28.54 -7.54 -40.98
N SER A 123 29.17 -8.02 -39.91
CA SER A 123 30.64 -8.01 -39.80
C SER A 123 31.32 -9.05 -40.70
N GLN A 124 30.62 -10.11 -41.12
CA GLN A 124 31.25 -11.24 -41.83
C GLN A 124 30.93 -11.27 -43.32
N SER A 125 29.80 -10.69 -43.77
CA SER A 125 29.40 -10.77 -45.19
C SER A 125 29.53 -9.46 -45.95
N ASP A 126 29.34 -8.32 -45.28
CA ASP A 126 29.11 -7.08 -46.02
C ASP A 126 30.42 -6.40 -46.36
N ASP A 127 31.35 -6.23 -45.41
CA ASP A 127 32.62 -5.55 -45.71
C ASP A 127 33.47 -6.32 -46.72
N ASP A 128 33.57 -7.65 -46.59
CA ASP A 128 34.35 -8.48 -47.51
C ASP A 128 33.70 -8.56 -48.90
N ARG A 129 32.37 -8.72 -49.00
CA ARG A 129 31.68 -8.73 -50.30
C ARG A 129 31.61 -7.36 -50.94
N LEU A 130 31.44 -6.30 -50.16
CA LEU A 130 31.45 -4.93 -50.64
C LEU A 130 32.85 -4.58 -51.14
N ALA A 131 33.90 -5.01 -50.45
CA ALA A 131 35.28 -4.90 -50.92
C ALA A 131 35.50 -5.68 -52.22
N ASP A 132 35.04 -6.92 -52.32
CA ASP A 132 35.14 -7.72 -53.55
C ASP A 132 34.38 -7.10 -54.73
N VAL A 133 33.17 -6.59 -54.49
CA VAL A 133 32.36 -5.89 -55.51
C VAL A 133 33.03 -4.57 -55.92
N LEU A 134 33.59 -3.81 -54.97
CA LEU A 134 34.30 -2.58 -55.25
C LEU A 134 35.58 -2.84 -56.06
N ILE A 135 36.33 -3.88 -55.70
CA ILE A 135 37.53 -4.31 -56.44
C ILE A 135 37.14 -4.78 -57.84
N ALA A 136 36.06 -5.55 -57.98
CA ALA A 136 35.56 -6.00 -59.28
C ALA A 136 35.15 -4.82 -60.18
N GLU A 137 34.47 -3.81 -59.61
CA GLU A 137 34.08 -2.59 -60.33
C GLU A 137 35.29 -1.71 -60.69
N ILE A 138 36.29 -1.56 -59.81
CA ILE A 138 37.50 -0.75 -60.09
C ILE A 138 38.40 -1.44 -61.12
N THR A 139 38.47 -2.77 -61.10
CA THR A 139 39.33 -3.56 -62.00
C THR A 139 38.67 -3.82 -63.35
N ALA A 140 37.37 -3.53 -63.49
CA ALA A 140 36.65 -3.69 -64.74
C ALA A 140 37.19 -2.72 -65.83
N PRO A 141 37.44 -3.20 -67.06
CA PRO A 141 38.02 -2.39 -68.12
C PRO A 141 37.12 -1.23 -68.60
N ASP A 142 35.82 -1.31 -68.35
CA ASP A 142 34.82 -0.28 -68.67
C ASP A 142 34.20 0.33 -67.41
N SER A 143 34.99 0.47 -66.34
CA SER A 143 34.49 1.01 -65.07
C SER A 143 33.99 2.45 -65.22
N PRO A 144 32.71 2.76 -64.94
CA PRO A 144 32.17 4.11 -64.97
C PRO A 144 32.63 4.98 -63.78
N LEU A 145 33.30 4.37 -62.79
CA LEU A 145 33.76 5.04 -61.57
C LEU A 145 35.18 5.62 -61.69
N LEU A 146 35.94 5.20 -62.71
CA LEU A 146 37.18 5.87 -63.08
C LEU A 146 36.81 6.97 -64.10
N PRO A 147 37.13 8.25 -63.84
CA PRO A 147 36.98 9.27 -64.87
C PRO A 147 37.80 8.80 -66.06
N ALA A 148 37.13 8.61 -67.20
CA ALA A 148 37.78 8.18 -68.42
C ALA A 148 38.98 9.10 -68.66
N GLU A 149 40.20 8.55 -68.69
CA GLU A 149 41.38 9.22 -69.25
C GLU A 149 41.12 9.44 -70.75
N ARG A 150 40.22 10.36 -71.05
CA ARG A 150 39.80 10.77 -72.40
C ARG A 150 40.26 12.19 -72.66
N GLU A 151 41.36 12.65 -72.07
CA GLU A 151 41.84 14.01 -72.35
C GLU A 151 43.32 14.25 -72.06
N GLN A 152 44.24 13.36 -72.47
CA GLN A 152 45.68 13.71 -72.46
C GLN A 152 46.49 13.08 -73.60
N ARG A 153 45.90 13.02 -74.81
CA ARG A 153 46.67 12.91 -76.06
C ARG A 153 46.14 13.79 -77.18
N ARG A 154 45.77 15.04 -76.86
CA ARG A 154 45.87 16.16 -77.81
C ARG A 154 46.89 17.16 -77.29
N LEU A 155 48.15 16.88 -77.59
CA LEU A 155 49.18 17.92 -77.67
C LEU A 155 49.01 18.62 -79.03
N PRO A 156 48.63 19.90 -79.08
CA PRO A 156 48.73 20.70 -80.28
C PRO A 156 50.21 21.06 -80.48
N GLY A 157 50.86 20.41 -81.44
CA GLY A 157 52.20 20.76 -81.91
C GLY A 157 52.09 21.78 -83.06
N PRO A 158 52.89 22.86 -83.05
CA PRO A 158 52.76 23.99 -83.96
C PRO A 158 53.22 23.60 -85.35
N ASP A 159 52.52 24.11 -86.38
CA ASP A 159 53.08 24.64 -87.64
C ASP A 159 51.91 24.88 -88.61
N GLU A 160 51.35 26.07 -88.51
CA GLU A 160 50.43 26.68 -89.47
C GLU A 160 51.30 27.47 -90.48
N PRO A 161 51.48 27.01 -91.72
CA PRO A 161 52.09 27.84 -92.76
C PRO A 161 51.05 28.80 -93.32
N ALA A 162 51.34 30.09 -93.11
CA ALA A 162 50.64 31.25 -93.63
C ALA A 162 50.37 31.15 -95.14
N GLU A 163 49.14 31.53 -95.52
CA GLU A 163 48.80 31.92 -96.87
C GLU A 163 49.61 33.15 -97.32
N PRO A 164 49.99 33.22 -98.61
CA PRO A 164 50.07 34.47 -99.32
C PRO A 164 48.87 34.58 -100.26
N GLY A 165 48.00 35.55 -99.95
CA GLY A 165 47.08 36.11 -100.93
C GLY A 165 47.83 36.97 -101.95
N ASP A 166 47.01 37.53 -102.85
CA ASP A 166 47.37 38.49 -103.89
C ASP A 166 47.99 37.78 -105.11
N ASP A 167 47.60 37.98 -106.37
CA ASP A 167 46.78 38.99 -107.05
C ASP A 167 46.56 38.39 -108.47
N GLY A 168 45.36 38.38 -109.05
CA GLY A 168 44.97 39.44 -109.96
C GLY A 168 44.55 38.86 -111.33
N ASP A 169 43.51 39.48 -111.88
CA ASP A 169 43.06 39.50 -113.28
C ASP A 169 42.41 38.22 -113.87
N ALA A 170 41.08 38.18 -114.04
CA ALA A 170 40.21 38.98 -114.92
C ALA A 170 40.11 38.42 -116.35
N ASP A 171 38.85 38.35 -116.78
CA ASP A 171 38.33 38.20 -118.14
C ASP A 171 38.55 36.87 -118.89
N SER A 172 37.45 36.13 -119.04
CA SER A 172 36.62 36.14 -120.27
C SER A 172 35.47 35.12 -120.08
N GLU A 173 34.20 35.54 -120.12
CA GLU A 173 33.36 35.57 -121.35
C GLU A 173 32.97 34.16 -121.83
N GLN A 174 31.74 33.71 -122.06
CA GLN A 174 30.35 34.16 -121.94
C GLN A 174 29.46 32.89 -122.20
N PRO A 175 28.10 32.97 -122.15
CA PRO A 175 27.19 31.83 -122.06
C PRO A 175 26.68 31.33 -123.43
N SER A 176 26.03 30.16 -123.48
CA SER A 176 24.99 29.91 -124.49
C SER A 176 24.06 28.75 -124.10
N GLU A 177 22.77 29.08 -124.10
CA GLU A 177 21.61 28.19 -124.13
C GLU A 177 21.57 27.30 -125.39
N ALA A 178 20.93 26.15 -125.25
CA ALA A 178 20.01 25.50 -126.20
C ALA A 178 19.41 24.31 -125.42
N GLY A 179 18.10 24.12 -125.30
CA GLY A 179 17.07 24.11 -126.33
C GLY A 179 16.41 22.74 -126.25
#